data_AF-A0A7J6TQG4-F1
#
_entry.id   AF-A0A7J6TQG4-F1
#
_cell.length_a   1.000
_cell.length_b   1.000
_cell.length_c   1.000
_cell.angle_alpha   90.00
_cell.angle_beta   90.00
_cell.angle_gamma   90.00
#
_symmetry.space_group_name_H-M   'P 1'
#
loop_
_entity.id
_entity.type
_entity.pdbx_description
1 polymer ?
#
loop_
_entity_poly.entity_id
_entity_poly.type
_entity_poly.pdbx_seq_one_letter_code
_entity_poly.pdbx_strand_id
1 'polypeptide(L)'
;QQLWYSDPSVMTRFGLTEEEADRMREHFAVQVDPSVAKETVAAALKDPAAWVLKPQREGGGHNMYGDELVDTLTTNSNDQLKQFVLMERMLPAPLPCLAIDTPASREASRVVPKIISEGVSELGIYSALVMKGNHTVMDKPCGHMLRTKDVNVAEGGVHAGFSVIDSALLVDEDGSSSS
;
A
#
# COMPACT_ATOMS: atom_id res chain seq x y z
N GLN A 1 -5.58 5.10 -18.88
CA GLN A 1 -4.16 4.73 -19.04
C GLN A 1 -3.57 4.64 -17.65
N GLN A 2 -2.92 3.54 -17.30
CA GLN A 2 -2.20 3.47 -16.02
C GLN A 2 -1.00 4.44 -16.03
N LEU A 3 -0.43 4.72 -14.86
CA LEU A 3 0.74 5.58 -14.75
C LEU A 3 1.91 5.03 -15.60
N TRP A 4 2.72 5.94 -16.13
CA TRP A 4 3.75 5.67 -17.14
C TRP A 4 4.71 4.52 -16.75
N TYR A 5 4.98 4.32 -15.46
CA TYR A 5 5.88 3.29 -14.98
C TYR A 5 5.28 1.87 -14.98
N SER A 6 4.00 1.69 -15.32
CA SER A 6 3.42 0.35 -15.54
C SER A 6 3.46 -0.11 -17.00
N ASP A 7 3.97 0.74 -17.91
CA ASP A 7 4.17 0.41 -19.32
C ASP A 7 5.51 -0.36 -19.52
N PRO A 8 5.50 -1.58 -20.09
CA PRO A 8 6.73 -2.34 -20.33
C PRO A 8 7.74 -1.60 -21.20
N SER A 9 7.28 -0.80 -22.18
CA SER A 9 8.15 -0.01 -23.04
C SER A 9 8.92 1.07 -22.28
N VAL A 10 8.39 1.51 -21.14
CA VAL A 10 9.07 2.41 -20.23
C VAL A 10 10.07 1.63 -19.38
N MET A 11 9.67 0.52 -18.78
CA MET A 11 10.51 -0.30 -17.90
C MET A 11 11.79 -0.78 -18.61
N THR A 12 11.68 -1.18 -19.87
CA THR A 12 12.83 -1.61 -20.70
C THR A 12 13.88 -0.51 -20.90
N ARG A 13 13.48 0.78 -20.86
CA ARG A 13 14.43 1.91 -20.88
C ARG A 13 15.26 2.01 -19.61
N PHE A 14 14.82 1.38 -18.52
CA PHE A 14 15.56 1.26 -17.26
C PHE A 14 16.37 -0.04 -17.18
N GLY A 15 16.47 -0.79 -18.27
CA GLY A 15 17.30 -1.99 -18.36
C GLY A 15 16.63 -3.29 -17.92
N LEU A 16 15.32 -3.28 -17.68
CA LEU A 16 14.56 -4.50 -17.44
C LEU A 16 14.36 -5.27 -18.75
N THR A 17 14.43 -6.60 -18.71
CA THR A 17 13.93 -7.43 -19.83
C THR A 17 12.41 -7.37 -19.91
N GLU A 18 11.83 -7.82 -21.02
CA GLU A 18 10.38 -7.91 -21.16
C GLU A 18 9.78 -8.83 -20.08
N GLU A 19 10.43 -9.96 -19.80
CA GLU A 19 9.99 -10.89 -18.76
C GLU A 19 10.08 -10.30 -17.35
N GLU A 20 11.10 -9.48 -17.06
CA GLU A 20 11.20 -8.74 -15.80
C GLU A 20 10.10 -7.68 -15.66
N ALA A 21 9.84 -6.94 -16.74
CA ALA A 21 8.80 -5.93 -16.78
C ALA A 21 7.40 -6.52 -16.60
N ASP A 22 7.15 -7.70 -17.17
CA ASP A 22 5.87 -8.40 -17.02
C ASP A 22 5.70 -8.95 -15.60
N ARG A 23 6.73 -9.60 -15.02
CA ARG A 23 6.70 -10.01 -13.60
C ARG A 23 6.47 -8.84 -12.64
N MET A 24 7.08 -7.69 -12.92
CA MET A 24 6.88 -6.48 -12.11
C MET A 24 5.43 -5.98 -12.20
N ARG A 25 4.84 -6.03 -13.40
CA ARG A 25 3.46 -5.55 -13.62
C ARG A 25 2.43 -6.41 -12.89
N GLU A 26 2.66 -7.70 -12.72
CA GLU A 26 1.77 -8.60 -11.94
C GLU A 26 1.53 -8.12 -10.50
N HIS A 27 2.46 -7.33 -9.95
CA HIS A 27 2.41 -6.84 -8.58
C HIS A 27 1.82 -5.43 -8.47
N PHE A 28 1.42 -4.80 -9.59
CA PHE A 28 0.86 -3.45 -9.60
C PHE A 28 -0.66 -3.46 -9.56
N ALA A 29 -1.24 -2.80 -8.55
CA ALA A 29 -2.64 -2.41 -8.62
C ALA A 29 -2.86 -1.34 -9.70
N VAL A 30 -4.10 -1.24 -10.21
CA VAL A 30 -4.45 -0.20 -11.17
C VAL A 30 -4.27 1.17 -10.52
N GLN A 31 -3.56 2.06 -11.20
CA GLN A 31 -3.34 3.43 -10.75
C GLN A 31 -3.19 4.38 -11.93
N VAL A 32 -3.82 5.54 -11.84
CA VAL A 32 -3.97 6.50 -12.94
C VAL A 32 -3.77 7.94 -12.47
N ASP A 33 -3.47 8.82 -13.41
CA ASP A 33 -3.61 10.27 -13.23
C ASP A 33 -5.09 10.67 -13.40
N PRO A 34 -5.77 11.11 -12.32
CA PRO A 34 -7.19 11.45 -12.37
C PRO A 34 -7.50 12.67 -13.25
N SER A 35 -6.52 13.52 -13.58
CA SER A 35 -6.71 14.68 -14.45
C SER A 35 -6.97 14.30 -15.92
N VAL A 36 -6.59 13.08 -16.31
CA VAL A 36 -6.74 12.58 -17.69
C VAL A 36 -7.57 11.30 -17.81
N ALA A 37 -7.63 10.47 -16.76
CA ALA A 37 -8.29 9.17 -16.79
C ALA A 37 -9.80 9.22 -16.47
N LYS A 38 -10.58 9.89 -17.34
CA LYS A 38 -12.02 10.15 -17.12
C LYS A 38 -12.86 8.90 -16.83
N GLU A 39 -12.60 7.79 -17.53
CA GLU A 39 -13.35 6.54 -17.33
C GLU A 39 -13.09 5.92 -15.96
N THR A 40 -11.83 5.91 -15.52
CA THR A 40 -11.44 5.42 -14.19
C THR A 40 -11.98 6.32 -13.09
N VAL A 41 -11.97 7.64 -13.29
CA VAL A 41 -12.62 8.59 -12.37
C VAL A 41 -14.12 8.32 -12.28
N ALA A 42 -14.81 8.09 -13.40
CA ALA A 42 -16.24 7.74 -13.39
C ALA A 42 -16.50 6.42 -12.65
N ALA A 43 -15.63 5.41 -12.80
CA ALA A 43 -15.70 4.16 -12.05
C ALA A 43 -15.51 4.39 -10.53
N ALA A 44 -14.52 5.22 -10.15
CA ALA A 44 -14.27 5.57 -8.76
C ALA A 44 -15.41 6.38 -8.12
N LEU A 45 -16.08 7.25 -8.87
CA LEU A 45 -17.26 7.97 -8.39
C LEU A 45 -18.48 7.05 -8.21
N LYS A 46 -18.56 5.96 -8.99
CA LYS A 46 -19.64 4.97 -8.89
C LYS A 46 -19.46 4.03 -7.70
N ASP A 47 -18.22 3.64 -7.41
CA ASP A 47 -17.87 2.76 -6.29
C ASP A 47 -16.62 3.28 -5.56
N PRO A 48 -16.75 4.33 -4.73
CA PRO A 48 -15.60 4.93 -4.06
C PRO A 48 -14.93 4.02 -3.04
N ALA A 49 -15.62 2.95 -2.59
CA ALA A 49 -15.05 1.98 -1.67
C ALA A 49 -13.94 1.14 -2.32
N ALA A 50 -13.93 1.00 -3.65
CA ALA A 50 -12.90 0.28 -4.40
C ALA A 50 -11.64 1.12 -4.71
N TRP A 51 -11.60 2.40 -4.31
CA TRP A 51 -10.53 3.32 -4.71
C TRP A 51 -9.96 4.13 -3.55
N VAL A 52 -8.71 4.56 -3.71
CA VAL A 52 -8.01 5.47 -2.81
C VAL A 52 -7.35 6.56 -3.65
N LEU A 53 -7.47 7.80 -3.19
CA LEU A 53 -6.84 8.95 -3.82
C LEU A 53 -5.65 9.38 -2.96
N LYS A 54 -4.45 9.39 -3.55
CA LYS A 54 -3.19 9.61 -2.84
C LYS A 54 -2.57 10.93 -3.30
N PRO A 55 -2.35 11.92 -2.42
CA PRO A 55 -1.52 13.07 -2.76
C PRO A 55 -0.04 12.67 -2.85
N GLN A 56 0.79 13.51 -3.46
CA GLN A 56 2.26 13.33 -3.49
C GLN A 56 2.90 13.63 -2.11
N ARG A 57 2.57 12.85 -1.07
CA ARG A 57 3.11 12.97 0.29
C ARG A 57 3.48 11.62 0.87
N GLU A 58 4.53 11.60 1.71
CA GLU A 58 4.97 10.42 2.46
C GLU A 58 4.61 10.53 3.96
N GLY A 59 4.71 9.42 4.69
CA GLY A 59 4.52 9.37 6.15
C GLY A 59 3.14 8.89 6.63
N GLY A 60 2.20 8.61 5.72
CA GLY A 60 0.84 8.17 6.05
C GLY A 60 -0.06 9.30 6.57
N GLY A 61 -1.37 9.06 6.60
CA GLY A 61 -2.37 10.01 7.11
C GLY A 61 -2.83 11.07 6.09
N HIS A 62 -2.61 10.84 4.81
CA HIS A 62 -2.91 11.81 3.74
C HIS A 62 -3.76 11.23 2.62
N ASN A 63 -4.09 9.95 2.68
CA ASN A 63 -4.89 9.32 1.64
C ASN A 63 -6.37 9.66 1.87
N MET A 64 -7.09 9.87 0.76
CA MET A 64 -8.51 10.19 0.77
C MET A 64 -9.31 8.97 0.33
N TYR A 65 -10.41 8.72 1.02
CA TYR A 65 -11.28 7.55 0.85
C TYR A 65 -12.75 7.98 0.86
N GLY A 66 -13.63 7.17 0.27
CA GLY A 66 -15.08 7.38 0.37
C GLY A 66 -15.50 8.79 -0.07
N ASP A 67 -16.22 9.49 0.80
CA ASP A 67 -16.75 10.83 0.51
C ASP A 67 -15.65 11.86 0.23
N GLU A 68 -14.52 11.83 0.94
CA GLU A 68 -13.41 12.77 0.71
C GLU A 68 -12.78 12.58 -0.67
N LEU A 69 -12.70 11.32 -1.13
CA LEU A 69 -12.27 11.00 -2.49
C LEU A 69 -13.27 11.56 -3.52
N VAL A 70 -14.58 11.38 -3.29
CA VAL A 70 -15.64 11.87 -4.19
C VAL A 70 -15.62 13.40 -4.26
N ASP A 71 -15.55 14.08 -3.11
CA ASP A 71 -15.47 15.53 -3.03
C ASP A 71 -14.23 16.04 -3.76
N THR A 72 -13.08 15.41 -3.55
CA THR A 72 -11.83 15.83 -4.19
C THR A 72 -11.90 15.66 -5.71
N LEU A 73 -12.43 14.54 -6.21
CA LEU A 73 -12.55 14.28 -7.65
C LEU A 73 -13.58 15.16 -8.36
N THR A 74 -14.60 15.65 -7.65
CA THR A 74 -15.69 16.45 -8.25
C THR A 74 -15.48 17.95 -8.13
N THR A 75 -14.77 18.42 -7.09
CA THR A 75 -14.60 19.86 -6.81
C THR A 75 -13.32 20.45 -7.39
N ASN A 76 -12.28 19.64 -7.58
CA ASN A 76 -10.99 20.13 -8.09
C ASN A 76 -10.98 20.21 -9.62
N SER A 77 -10.29 21.24 -10.12
CA SER A 77 -9.97 21.33 -11.54
C SER A 77 -8.97 20.24 -11.96
N ASN A 78 -8.91 19.92 -13.25
CA ASN A 78 -7.91 18.98 -13.78
C ASN A 78 -6.47 19.36 -13.41
N ASP A 79 -6.15 20.65 -13.32
CA ASP A 79 -4.81 21.08 -12.94
C ASP A 79 -4.49 20.75 -11.48
N GLN A 80 -5.44 20.97 -10.58
CA GLN A 80 -5.33 20.56 -9.18
C GLN A 80 -5.30 19.03 -9.02
N LEU A 81 -5.95 18.28 -9.92
CA LEU A 81 -5.98 16.82 -9.86
C LEU A 81 -4.63 16.16 -10.18
N LYS A 82 -3.70 16.86 -10.87
CA LYS A 82 -2.36 16.34 -11.21
C LYS A 82 -1.49 16.04 -9.99
N GLN A 83 -1.82 16.61 -8.83
CA GLN A 83 -1.09 16.34 -7.58
C GLN A 83 -1.52 15.04 -6.90
N PHE A 84 -2.45 14.30 -7.50
CA PHE A 84 -2.97 13.06 -6.94
C PHE A 84 -2.73 11.87 -7.86
N VAL A 85 -2.72 10.68 -7.26
CA VAL A 85 -2.82 9.39 -7.94
C VAL A 85 -4.10 8.72 -7.47
N LEU A 86 -4.96 8.34 -8.41
CA LEU A 86 -6.14 7.52 -8.15
C LEU A 86 -5.73 6.06 -8.32
N MET A 87 -5.83 5.28 -7.24
CA MET A 87 -5.38 3.89 -7.19
C MET A 87 -6.51 2.98 -6.73
N GLU A 88 -6.62 1.81 -7.34
CA GLU A 88 -7.50 0.73 -6.91
C GLU A 88 -7.09 0.23 -5.52
N ARG A 89 -8.07 0.01 -4.65
CA ARG A 89 -7.81 -0.51 -3.30
C ARG A 89 -7.54 -1.99 -3.34
N MET A 90 -6.46 -2.39 -2.68
CA MET A 90 -6.20 -3.79 -2.37
C MET A 90 -7.03 -4.19 -1.15
N LEU A 91 -7.85 -5.24 -1.31
CA LEU A 91 -8.77 -5.76 -0.29
C LEU A 91 -8.39 -7.20 0.07
N PRO A 92 -7.31 -7.42 0.85
CA PRO A 92 -6.90 -8.75 1.27
C PRO A 92 -7.94 -9.38 2.21
N ALA A 93 -7.97 -10.72 2.25
CA ALA A 93 -8.84 -11.44 3.17
C ALA A 93 -8.43 -11.17 4.63
N PRO A 94 -9.36 -10.76 5.51
CA PRO A 94 -9.04 -10.45 6.89
C PRO A 94 -8.80 -11.73 7.72
N LEU A 95 -7.90 -11.64 8.69
CA LEU A 95 -7.59 -12.67 9.66
C LEU A 95 -7.64 -12.09 11.09
N PRO A 96 -8.13 -12.84 12.08
CA PRO A 96 -8.11 -12.39 13.46
C PRO A 96 -6.67 -12.29 13.98
N CYS A 97 -6.36 -11.22 14.70
CA CYS A 97 -5.05 -10.96 15.27
C CYS A 97 -5.17 -10.53 16.74
N LEU A 98 -4.33 -11.09 17.60
CA LEU A 98 -4.14 -10.60 18.97
C LEU A 98 -3.07 -9.51 18.95
N ALA A 99 -3.50 -8.26 19.03
CA ALA A 99 -2.63 -7.11 19.11
C ALA A 99 -2.29 -6.79 20.57
N ILE A 100 -1.03 -6.47 20.81
CA ILE A 100 -0.55 -6.00 22.11
C ILE A 100 -0.12 -4.54 21.92
N ASP A 101 -0.80 -3.63 22.60
CA ASP A 101 -0.48 -2.21 22.57
C ASP A 101 -0.32 -1.67 24.00
N THR A 102 0.62 -0.75 24.18
CA THR A 102 0.81 -0.02 25.42
C THR A 102 0.11 1.33 25.29
N PRO A 103 -0.93 1.62 26.10
CA PRO A 103 -1.59 2.92 26.04
C PRO A 103 -0.59 4.06 26.26
N ALA A 104 -0.77 5.16 25.50
CA ALA A 104 0.12 6.33 25.53
C ALA A 104 0.21 7.02 26.91
N SER A 105 -0.72 6.75 27.83
CA SER A 105 -0.71 7.30 29.19
C SER A 105 0.21 6.51 30.13
N ARG A 106 1.21 7.19 30.69
CA ARG A 106 2.17 6.64 31.68
C ARG A 106 1.54 6.05 32.96
N GLU A 107 0.25 6.30 33.21
CA GLU A 107 -0.47 5.78 34.39
C GLU A 107 -1.03 4.36 34.21
N ALA A 108 -1.13 3.87 32.97
CA ALA A 108 -1.59 2.53 32.68
C ALA A 108 -0.40 1.56 32.68
N SER A 109 -0.05 1.04 33.85
CA SER A 109 1.02 0.02 34.04
C SER A 109 0.68 -1.36 33.47
N ARG A 110 -0.42 -1.50 32.72
CA ARG A 110 -0.90 -2.77 32.19
C ARG A 110 -0.95 -2.72 30.68
N VAL A 111 -0.25 -3.67 30.09
CA VAL A 111 -0.42 -4.08 28.70
C VAL A 111 -1.86 -4.55 28.54
N VAL A 112 -2.60 -3.94 27.62
CA VAL A 112 -3.99 -4.34 27.33
C VAL A 112 -3.99 -5.09 26.00
N PRO A 113 -4.21 -6.41 26.01
CA PRO A 113 -4.41 -7.15 24.77
C PRO A 113 -5.69 -6.66 24.09
N LYS A 114 -5.61 -6.41 22.78
CA LYS A 114 -6.73 -6.07 21.92
C LYS A 114 -6.88 -7.16 20.85
N ILE A 115 -8.10 -7.67 20.69
CA ILE A 115 -8.40 -8.53 19.54
C ILE A 115 -8.79 -7.63 18.36
N ILE A 116 -8.02 -7.73 17.28
CA ILE A 116 -8.41 -7.24 15.97
C ILE A 116 -9.14 -8.40 15.30
N SER A 117 -10.47 -8.31 15.20
CA SER A 117 -11.28 -9.43 14.69
C SER A 117 -11.10 -9.62 13.18
N GLU A 118 -10.94 -8.51 12.46
CA GLU A 118 -10.74 -8.48 11.01
C GLU A 118 -9.43 -7.75 10.70
N GLY A 119 -8.31 -8.42 10.89
CA GLY A 119 -6.97 -7.88 10.65
C GLY A 119 -6.55 -8.04 9.21
N VAL A 120 -6.01 -6.98 8.61
CA VAL A 120 -5.37 -7.00 7.30
C VAL A 120 -3.90 -6.64 7.43
N SER A 121 -3.05 -7.39 6.76
CA SER A 121 -1.59 -7.25 6.86
C SER A 121 -0.98 -6.66 5.59
N GLU A 122 0.05 -5.83 5.77
CA GLU A 122 0.85 -5.24 4.70
C GLU A 122 2.31 -5.66 4.87
N LEU A 123 2.84 -6.39 3.88
CA LEU A 123 4.22 -6.89 3.86
C LEU A 123 5.13 -5.90 3.15
N GLY A 124 6.12 -5.36 3.89
CA GLY A 124 7.22 -4.59 3.34
C GLY A 124 8.48 -5.47 3.21
N ILE A 125 9.13 -5.42 2.06
CA ILE A 125 10.43 -6.06 1.82
C ILE A 125 11.49 -4.97 1.76
N TYR A 126 12.53 -5.10 2.59
CA TYR A 126 13.67 -4.19 2.55
C TYR A 126 14.70 -4.71 1.56
N SER A 127 15.26 -3.81 0.75
CA SER A 127 16.38 -4.07 -0.16
C SER A 127 17.45 -3.00 0.02
N ALA A 128 18.72 -3.39 -0.12
CA ALA A 128 19.84 -2.45 -0.10
C ALA A 128 20.60 -2.50 -1.42
N LEU A 129 20.59 -1.37 -2.12
CA LEU A 129 21.37 -1.13 -3.34
C LEU A 129 22.47 -0.10 -3.03
N VAL A 130 23.73 -0.47 -3.27
CA VAL A 130 24.89 0.42 -3.18
C VAL A 130 25.58 0.44 -4.52
N MET A 131 25.81 1.62 -5.07
CA MET A 131 26.46 1.82 -6.36
C MET A 131 27.69 2.73 -6.23
N LYS A 132 28.72 2.44 -7.03
CA LYS A 132 29.88 3.32 -7.24
C LYS A 132 29.93 3.69 -8.72
N GLY A 133 29.40 4.86 -9.06
CA GLY A 133 29.13 5.21 -10.46
C GLY A 133 28.14 4.22 -11.06
N ASN A 134 28.49 3.61 -12.19
CA ASN A 134 27.66 2.61 -12.88
C ASN A 134 27.94 1.16 -12.41
N HIS A 135 28.67 0.98 -11.32
CA HIS A 135 29.00 -0.33 -10.79
C HIS A 135 28.19 -0.61 -9.52
N THR A 136 27.38 -1.66 -9.55
CA THR A 136 26.71 -2.21 -8.37
C THR A 136 27.76 -2.81 -7.44
N VAL A 137 27.82 -2.29 -6.21
CA VAL A 137 28.69 -2.77 -5.12
C VAL A 137 27.93 -3.75 -4.22
N MET A 138 26.64 -3.50 -4.00
CA MET A 138 25.75 -4.38 -3.25
C MET A 138 24.34 -4.26 -3.81
N ASP A 139 23.68 -5.38 -4.02
CA ASP A 139 22.25 -5.47 -4.32
C ASP A 139 21.72 -6.74 -3.66
N LYS A 140 20.93 -6.56 -2.59
CA LYS A 140 20.39 -7.69 -1.84
C LYS A 140 19.12 -7.33 -1.07
N PRO A 141 18.21 -8.30 -0.87
CA PRO A 141 17.17 -8.18 0.14
C PRO A 141 17.80 -8.16 1.54
N CYS A 142 17.21 -7.36 2.44
CA CYS A 142 17.71 -7.06 3.78
C CYS A 142 16.68 -7.36 4.89
N GLY A 143 15.73 -8.24 4.60
CA GLY A 143 14.67 -8.63 5.53
C GLY A 143 13.31 -8.04 5.17
N HIS A 144 12.38 -8.10 6.12
CA HIS A 144 11.00 -7.70 5.91
C HIS A 144 10.40 -7.09 7.18
N MET A 145 9.28 -6.42 7.03
CA MET A 145 8.41 -5.97 8.12
C MET A 145 6.97 -6.26 7.71
N LEU A 146 6.23 -6.92 8.59
CA LEU A 146 4.79 -7.06 8.45
C LEU A 146 4.12 -6.06 9.40
N ARG A 147 3.06 -5.42 8.93
CA ARG A 147 2.20 -4.57 9.75
C ARG A 147 0.78 -5.06 9.63
N THR A 148 0.04 -5.08 10.72
CA THR A 148 -1.36 -5.51 10.74
C THR A 148 -2.23 -4.42 11.34
N LYS A 149 -3.39 -4.19 10.73
CA LYS A 149 -4.40 -3.22 11.18
C LYS A 149 -5.79 -3.81 11.06
N ASP A 150 -6.75 -3.21 11.74
CA ASP A 150 -8.16 -3.52 11.50
C ASP A 150 -8.56 -3.08 10.08
N VAL A 151 -9.38 -3.89 9.40
CA VAL A 151 -9.86 -3.62 8.03
C VAL A 151 -10.57 -2.26 7.91
N ASN A 152 -11.18 -1.80 9.01
CA ASN A 152 -11.91 -0.53 9.05
C ASN A 152 -10.98 0.68 9.26
N VAL A 153 -9.68 0.46 9.53
CA VAL A 153 -8.69 1.54 9.66
C VAL A 153 -8.09 1.83 8.29
N ALA A 154 -8.36 3.02 7.76
CA ALA A 154 -7.91 3.42 6.43
C ALA A 154 -6.38 3.55 6.33
N GLU A 155 -5.74 4.09 7.37
CA GLU A 155 -4.30 4.37 7.41
C GLU A 155 -3.47 3.19 7.96
N GLY A 156 -2.18 3.15 7.67
CA GLY A 156 -1.30 2.02 8.01
C GLY A 156 -0.06 2.37 8.85
N GLY A 157 0.04 3.61 9.34
CA GLY A 157 1.23 4.06 10.07
C GLY A 157 1.32 3.47 11.48
N VAL A 158 2.41 2.75 11.78
CA VAL A 158 2.68 2.21 13.15
C VAL A 158 2.91 3.36 14.13
N HIS A 159 3.79 4.30 13.77
CA HIS A 159 4.10 5.44 14.65
C HIS A 159 2.91 6.38 14.87
N ALA A 160 1.97 6.40 13.92
CA ALA A 160 0.72 7.15 14.04
C ALA A 160 -0.36 6.40 14.83
N GLY A 161 -0.10 5.16 15.26
CA GLY A 161 -1.03 4.35 16.07
C GLY A 161 -2.12 3.62 15.27
N PHE A 162 -2.00 3.52 13.95
CA PHE A 162 -3.01 2.88 13.09
C PHE A 162 -2.82 1.38 12.93
N SER A 163 -1.60 0.88 13.13
CA SER A 163 -1.23 -0.52 12.90
C SER A 163 -0.25 -1.01 13.95
N VAL A 164 -0.21 -2.32 14.18
CA VAL A 164 0.80 -3.00 14.99
C VAL A 164 1.86 -3.67 14.11
N ILE A 165 3.05 -3.89 14.67
CA ILE A 165 4.10 -4.71 14.04
C ILE A 165 3.71 -6.17 14.17
N ASP A 166 3.99 -6.94 13.12
CA ASP A 166 3.62 -8.36 13.02
C ASP A 166 4.76 -9.19 12.37
N SER A 167 4.57 -10.50 12.30
CA SER A 167 5.46 -11.46 11.64
C SER A 167 4.67 -12.40 10.73
N ALA A 168 5.23 -12.76 9.57
CA ALA A 168 4.58 -13.68 8.66
C ALA A 168 4.72 -15.14 9.11
N LEU A 169 3.61 -15.88 9.14
CA LEU A 169 3.60 -17.33 9.17
C LEU A 169 3.44 -17.85 7.74
N LEU A 170 4.45 -18.53 7.21
CA LEU A 170 4.34 -19.19 5.92
C LEU A 170 3.51 -20.47 6.06
N VAL A 171 2.55 -20.62 5.16
CA VAL A 171 1.70 -21.81 5.05
C VAL A 171 1.85 -22.38 3.64
N ASP A 172 1.77 -23.70 3.53
CA ASP A 172 1.69 -24.38 2.24
C ASP A 172 0.36 -24.04 1.55
N GLU A 173 0.26 -24.26 0.24
CA GLU A 173 -0.96 -23.97 -0.55
C GLU A 173 -2.20 -24.71 -0.03
N ASP A 174 -2.01 -25.85 0.64
CA ASP A 174 -3.07 -26.66 1.27
C ASP A 174 -3.40 -26.22 2.71
N GLY A 175 -2.74 -25.18 3.23
CA GLY A 175 -2.92 -24.66 4.58
C GLY A 175 -2.17 -25.41 5.68
N SER A 176 -1.33 -26.39 5.34
CA SER A 176 -0.40 -27.00 6.29
C SER A 176 0.76 -26.05 6.57
N SER A 177 1.21 -25.97 7.82
CA SER A 177 2.48 -25.32 8.15
C SER A 177 3.57 -26.39 8.23
N SER A 178 4.66 -26.23 7.48
CA SER A 178 5.87 -27.05 7.66
C SER A 178 6.53 -26.66 8.99
N SER A 179 6.46 -27.56 9.96
CA SER A 179 7.11 -27.47 11.27
C SER A 179 8.62 -27.70 11.19
#